data_AF-A0A9X4AB90-F1
#
_entry.id   AF-A0A9X4AB90-F1
#
_cell.length_a   1.000
_cell.length_b   1.000
_cell.length_c   1.000
_cell.angle_alpha   90.00
_cell.angle_beta   90.00
_cell.angle_gamma   90.00
#
_symmetry.space_group_name_H-M   'P 1'
#
loop_
_entity.id
_entity.type
_entity.pdbx_description
1 polymer ?
#
loop_
_entity_poly.entity_id
_entity_poly.type
_entity_poly.pdbx_seq_one_letter_code
_entity_poly.pdbx_strand_id
1 'polypeptide(L)'
;MSTIGFIQTNQSTKHVANPWRTEYSQNSTIFGKHTFVPINMEKALNDNVIVVGTSGTGKTYSFVEPNILQGNTNYVVADAKGDILRDTGASLKKMGYKIQVLNLVDLQHSNTYNPLAYLNDPLDYLQFADQVITSDVTGFHSAKDSRQDPFWDTAAETLLQHLFISLKNFCLKISKIWAMLIGGSICLTRRPKASVML
;
A
#
# COMPACT_ATOMS: atom_id res chain seq x y z
N MET A 1 -7.54 5.69 -48.07
CA MET A 1 -7.00 6.68 -47.10
C MET A 1 -8.11 7.04 -46.13
N SER A 2 -8.21 6.37 -44.98
CA SER A 2 -9.15 6.74 -43.92
C SER A 2 -8.44 7.66 -42.93
N THR A 3 -8.87 8.91 -42.86
CA THR A 3 -8.40 9.90 -41.88
C THR A 3 -8.66 9.38 -40.48
N ILE A 4 -7.60 9.19 -39.69
CA ILE A 4 -7.65 8.93 -38.24
C ILE A 4 -8.14 10.23 -37.60
N GLY A 5 -9.46 10.37 -37.48
CA GLY A 5 -10.11 11.47 -36.80
C GLY A 5 -10.39 11.10 -35.35
N PHE A 6 -9.92 11.92 -34.41
CA PHE A 6 -10.43 11.90 -33.05
C PHE A 6 -11.91 12.31 -33.09
N ILE A 7 -12.80 11.37 -32.82
CA ILE A 7 -14.19 11.69 -32.53
C ILE A 7 -14.19 12.39 -31.17
N GLN A 8 -14.21 13.72 -31.17
CA GLN A 8 -14.69 14.48 -30.03
C GLN A 8 -16.17 14.14 -29.89
N THR A 9 -16.48 13.11 -29.09
CA THR A 9 -17.83 13.01 -28.54
C THR A 9 -18.06 14.31 -27.78
N ASN A 10 -19.08 15.06 -28.16
CA ASN A 10 -19.64 16.19 -27.40
C ASN A 10 -20.05 15.68 -26.01
N GLN A 11 -19.08 15.44 -25.13
CA GLN A 11 -19.30 15.44 -23.71
C GLN A 11 -19.48 16.92 -23.39
N SER A 12 -20.72 17.30 -23.08
CA SER A 12 -20.97 18.56 -22.38
C SER A 12 -19.94 18.63 -21.26
N THR A 13 -19.15 19.71 -21.23
CA THR A 13 -18.24 19.98 -20.13
C THR A 13 -19.11 20.05 -18.88
N LYS A 14 -19.26 18.93 -18.17
CA LYS A 14 -19.85 18.94 -16.85
C LYS A 14 -18.95 19.87 -16.07
N HIS A 15 -19.44 21.06 -15.75
CA HIS A 15 -18.77 21.95 -14.82
C HIS A 15 -18.61 21.14 -13.53
N VAL A 16 -17.40 20.60 -13.33
CA VAL A 16 -17.04 19.99 -12.06
C VAL A 16 -16.95 21.16 -11.11
N ALA A 17 -17.94 21.30 -10.24
CA ALA A 17 -17.92 22.31 -9.19
C ALA A 17 -16.57 22.21 -8.46
N ASN A 18 -16.00 23.36 -8.12
CA ASN A 18 -14.75 23.44 -7.38
C ASN A 18 -14.82 22.50 -6.15
N PRO A 19 -13.96 21.46 -6.04
CA PRO A 19 -14.00 20.52 -4.93
C PRO A 19 -13.48 21.15 -3.62
N TRP A 20 -12.74 22.26 -3.71
CA TRP A 20 -12.14 22.94 -2.57
C TRP A 20 -13.20 23.57 -1.65
N ARG A 21 -13.06 23.35 -0.34
CA ARG A 21 -13.88 23.92 0.72
C ARG A 21 -13.03 24.83 1.62
N THR A 22 -13.65 25.88 2.14
CA THR A 22 -13.05 26.83 3.08
C THR A 22 -13.34 26.47 4.54
N GLU A 23 -14.44 25.76 4.79
CA GLU A 23 -14.84 25.26 6.09
C GLU A 23 -14.29 23.86 6.33
N TYR A 24 -13.86 23.63 7.57
CA TYR A 24 -13.36 22.34 8.01
C TYR A 24 -14.49 21.32 8.13
N SER A 25 -14.22 20.10 7.66
CA SER A 25 -15.05 18.92 7.90
C SER A 25 -14.14 17.74 8.22
N GLN A 26 -14.55 16.89 9.16
CA GLN A 26 -13.75 15.73 9.56
C GLN A 26 -13.50 14.76 8.40
N ASN A 27 -14.39 14.70 7.42
CA ASN A 27 -14.24 13.86 6.23
C ASN A 27 -13.61 14.64 5.06
N SER A 28 -12.49 15.32 5.32
CA SER A 28 -11.74 16.06 4.31
C SER A 28 -10.23 15.96 4.51
N THR A 29 -9.48 16.06 3.41
CA THR A 29 -8.04 16.22 3.40
C THR A 29 -7.69 17.67 3.70
N ILE A 30 -6.85 17.89 4.70
CA ILE A 30 -6.37 19.19 5.13
C ILE A 30 -5.15 19.58 4.28
N PHE A 31 -5.23 20.68 3.56
CA PHE A 31 -4.10 21.28 2.83
C PHE A 31 -3.59 22.57 3.49
N GLY A 32 -4.44 23.24 4.27
CA GLY A 32 -4.11 24.48 4.95
C GLY A 32 -5.29 25.00 5.78
N LYS A 33 -5.15 26.20 6.34
CA LYS A 33 -6.11 26.78 7.30
C LYS A 33 -7.54 26.91 6.77
N HIS A 34 -7.70 27.19 5.48
CA HIS A 34 -9.00 27.39 4.81
C HIS A 34 -9.04 26.65 3.47
N THR A 35 -8.38 25.50 3.40
CA THR A 35 -8.23 24.74 2.15
C THR A 35 -8.36 23.26 2.44
N PHE A 36 -9.53 22.73 2.11
CA PHE A 36 -9.92 21.35 2.38
C PHE A 36 -10.48 20.70 1.11
N VAL A 37 -10.21 19.41 0.92
CA VAL A 37 -10.83 18.59 -0.13
C VAL A 37 -11.65 17.48 0.52
N PRO A 38 -12.99 17.45 0.34
CA PRO A 38 -13.82 16.39 0.89
C PRO A 38 -13.43 15.02 0.35
N ILE A 39 -13.30 14.04 1.24
CA ILE A 39 -13.03 12.65 0.84
C ILE A 39 -14.34 12.04 0.36
N ASN A 40 -14.42 11.68 -0.91
CA ASN A 40 -15.61 11.05 -1.50
C ASN A 40 -15.34 9.59 -1.87
N MET A 41 -15.71 8.67 -0.97
CA MET A 41 -15.55 7.24 -1.19
C MET A 41 -16.52 6.66 -2.24
N GLU A 42 -17.66 7.32 -2.50
CA GLU A 42 -18.66 6.83 -3.46
C GLU A 42 -18.30 7.14 -4.90
N LYS A 43 -17.71 8.31 -5.15
CA LYS A 43 -17.36 8.77 -6.49
C LYS A 43 -15.93 8.45 -6.90
N ALA A 44 -15.16 7.78 -6.03
CA ALA A 44 -13.79 7.32 -6.25
C ALA A 44 -12.95 8.37 -7.03
N LEU A 45 -12.90 9.59 -6.51
CA LEU A 45 -12.09 10.65 -7.11
C LEU A 45 -10.60 10.36 -6.88
N ASN A 46 -9.76 10.79 -7.83
CA ASN A 46 -8.31 10.71 -7.67
C ASN A 46 -7.86 11.80 -6.70
N ASP A 47 -7.64 11.42 -5.44
CA ASP A 47 -7.18 12.29 -4.36
C ASP A 47 -5.68 12.09 -4.06
N ASN A 48 -4.89 11.67 -5.07
CA ASN A 48 -3.44 11.56 -4.92
C ASN A 48 -2.82 12.95 -4.73
N VAL A 49 -2.06 13.11 -3.64
CA VAL A 49 -1.41 14.39 -3.28
C VAL A 49 0.11 14.23 -3.28
N ILE A 50 0.79 15.20 -3.89
CA ILE A 50 2.24 15.37 -3.79
C ILE A 50 2.56 16.62 -2.98
N VAL A 51 3.37 16.47 -1.93
CA VAL A 51 3.83 17.58 -1.08
C VAL A 51 5.33 17.76 -1.29
N VAL A 52 5.70 18.91 -1.86
CA VAL A 52 7.09 19.24 -2.17
C VAL A 52 7.60 20.30 -1.20
N GLY A 53 8.81 20.12 -0.68
CA GLY A 53 9.49 21.08 0.17
C GLY A 53 10.90 20.64 0.53
N THR A 54 11.77 21.57 0.91
CA THR A 54 13.14 21.27 1.35
C THR A 54 13.15 20.53 2.69
N SER A 55 14.29 19.96 3.09
CA SER A 55 14.41 19.34 4.42
C SER A 55 14.13 20.37 5.52
N GLY A 56 13.44 19.96 6.59
CA GLY A 56 13.10 20.84 7.72
C GLY A 56 11.89 21.76 7.55
N THR A 57 11.22 21.77 6.38
CA THR A 57 10.01 22.61 6.18
C THR A 57 8.75 22.11 6.88
N GLY A 58 8.85 21.03 7.65
CA GLY A 58 7.72 20.48 8.40
C GLY A 58 6.70 19.74 7.55
N LYS A 59 7.08 19.10 6.43
CA LYS A 59 6.14 18.30 5.60
C LYS A 59 5.32 17.29 6.41
N THR A 60 6.00 16.56 7.30
CA THR A 60 5.37 15.58 8.20
C THR A 60 4.41 16.25 9.17
N TYR A 61 4.89 17.23 9.93
CA TYR A 61 4.12 17.95 10.94
C TYR A 61 2.94 18.76 10.36
N SER A 62 3.12 19.39 9.21
CA SER A 62 2.14 20.33 8.65
C SER A 62 1.09 19.65 7.76
N PHE A 63 1.40 18.50 7.16
CA PHE A 63 0.48 17.81 6.26
C PHE A 63 0.16 16.37 6.70
N VAL A 64 1.16 15.56 7.04
CA VAL A 64 0.94 14.13 7.32
C VAL A 64 0.25 13.93 8.68
N GLU A 65 0.82 14.46 9.76
CA GLU A 65 0.30 14.29 11.11
C GLU A 65 -1.12 14.85 11.30
N PRO A 66 -1.48 16.05 10.82
CA PRO A 66 -2.83 16.58 10.98
C PRO A 66 -3.85 15.70 10.26
N ASN A 67 -3.52 15.17 9.08
CA ASN A 67 -4.41 14.29 8.33
C ASN A 67 -4.59 12.92 8.99
N ILE A 68 -3.54 12.36 9.61
CA ILE A 68 -3.63 11.10 10.39
C ILE A 68 -4.45 11.31 11.66
N LEU A 69 -4.23 12.41 12.38
CA LEU A 69 -4.88 12.72 13.64
C LEU A 69 -6.39 12.99 13.52
N GLN A 70 -6.91 13.18 12.30
CA GLN A 70 -8.35 13.25 12.07
C GLN A 70 -9.06 11.92 12.35
N GLY A 71 -8.37 10.79 12.16
CA GLY A 71 -8.94 9.45 12.36
C GLY A 71 -10.18 9.20 11.50
N ASN A 72 -10.18 9.66 10.25
CA ASN A 72 -11.34 9.60 9.34
C ASN A 72 -11.28 8.41 8.36
N THR A 73 -10.11 7.80 8.15
CA THR A 73 -9.90 6.69 7.20
C THR A 73 -8.93 5.63 7.74
N ASN A 74 -8.61 4.62 6.92
CA ASN A 74 -7.54 3.67 7.22
C ASN A 74 -6.22 4.21 6.68
N TYR A 75 -5.13 4.04 7.44
CA TYR A 75 -3.81 4.58 7.10
C TYR A 75 -2.79 3.46 6.90
N VAL A 76 -1.98 3.60 5.85
CA VAL A 76 -0.72 2.89 5.67
C VAL A 76 0.36 3.94 5.52
N VAL A 77 1.36 3.94 6.40
CA VAL A 77 2.40 4.98 6.43
C VAL A 77 3.75 4.30 6.36
N ALA A 78 4.63 4.83 5.51
CA ALA A 78 6.03 4.45 5.51
C ALA A 78 6.80 5.42 6.42
N ASP A 79 7.08 5.01 7.65
CA ASP A 79 7.79 5.84 8.64
C ASP A 79 9.26 5.45 8.75
N ALA A 80 10.12 6.12 7.98
CA ALA A 80 11.56 5.84 7.97
C ALA A 80 12.27 6.22 9.28
N LYS A 81 11.70 7.13 10.08
CA LYS A 81 12.34 7.66 11.31
C LYS A 81 11.67 7.17 12.60
N GLY A 82 10.43 6.70 12.52
CA GLY A 82 9.62 6.30 13.67
C GLY A 82 8.96 7.48 14.40
N ASP A 83 9.05 8.69 13.85
CA ASP A 83 8.50 9.90 14.48
C ASP A 83 6.97 9.93 14.37
N ILE A 84 6.42 9.51 13.23
CA ILE A 84 4.98 9.60 12.95
C ILE A 84 4.21 8.68 13.90
N LEU A 85 4.66 7.43 14.05
CA LEU A 85 4.05 6.48 14.98
C LEU A 85 4.15 6.97 16.43
N ARG A 86 5.29 7.53 16.83
CA ARG A 86 5.50 8.06 18.18
C ARG A 86 4.54 9.22 18.47
N ASP A 87 4.39 10.13 17.53
CA ASP A 87 3.67 11.39 17.75
C ASP A 87 2.15 11.21 17.59
N THR A 88 1.70 10.29 16.71
CA THR A 88 0.26 10.08 16.43
C THR A 88 -0.35 8.82 17.06
N GLY A 89 0.47 7.82 17.40
CA GLY A 89 -0.01 6.48 17.77
C GLY A 89 -0.88 6.45 19.03
N ALA A 90 -0.56 7.26 20.03
CA ALA A 90 -1.37 7.35 21.25
C ALA A 90 -2.78 7.89 20.97
N SER A 91 -2.90 8.87 20.07
CA SER A 91 -4.19 9.46 19.66
C SER A 91 -5.02 8.48 18.85
N LEU A 92 -4.40 7.80 17.87
CA LEU A 92 -5.07 6.76 17.09
C LEU A 92 -5.60 5.63 17.97
N LYS A 93 -4.81 5.17 18.94
CA LYS A 93 -5.25 4.14 19.90
C LYS A 93 -6.45 4.59 20.73
N LYS A 94 -6.49 5.86 21.16
CA LYS A 94 -7.66 6.44 21.87
C LYS A 94 -8.90 6.52 20.98
N MET A 95 -8.73 6.74 19.69
CA MET A 95 -9.80 6.72 18.69
C MET A 95 -10.27 5.30 18.33
N GLY A 96 -9.70 4.26 18.94
CA GLY A 96 -10.10 2.86 18.74
C GLY A 96 -9.39 2.16 17.58
N TYR A 97 -8.36 2.78 17.00
CA TYR A 97 -7.59 2.14 15.93
C TYR A 97 -6.75 0.98 16.45
N LYS A 98 -6.71 -0.10 15.66
CA LYS A 98 -5.73 -1.16 15.81
C LYS A 98 -4.49 -0.82 15.00
N ILE A 99 -3.41 -0.54 15.73
CA ILE A 99 -2.11 -0.22 15.14
C ILE A 99 -1.33 -1.53 14.97
N GLN A 100 -0.81 -1.74 13.76
CA GLN A 100 0.16 -2.77 13.44
C GLN A 100 1.43 -2.09 12.93
N VAL A 101 2.59 -2.60 13.34
CA VAL A 101 3.88 -2.00 13.00
C VAL A 101 4.74 -3.03 12.31
N LEU A 102 5.22 -2.75 11.11
CA LEU A 102 6.22 -3.59 10.43
C LEU A 102 7.58 -2.89 10.48
N ASN A 103 8.28 -3.10 11.59
CA ASN A 103 9.65 -2.64 11.74
C ASN A 103 10.61 -3.63 11.08
N LEU A 104 11.39 -3.16 10.11
CA LEU A 104 12.37 -3.95 9.35
C LEU A 104 13.78 -3.93 9.99
N VAL A 105 14.00 -3.10 11.01
CA VAL A 105 15.27 -2.97 11.74
C VAL A 105 15.24 -3.76 13.05
N ASP A 106 14.20 -3.55 13.86
CA ASP A 106 13.99 -4.28 15.11
C ASP A 106 12.81 -5.24 14.98
N LEU A 107 13.13 -6.47 14.59
CA LEU A 107 12.15 -7.54 14.37
C LEU A 107 11.50 -8.01 15.68
N GLN A 108 12.12 -7.80 16.84
CA GLN A 108 11.56 -8.25 18.13
C GLN A 108 10.34 -7.42 18.53
N HIS A 109 10.36 -6.13 18.20
CA HIS A 109 9.26 -5.20 18.45
C HIS A 109 8.40 -4.94 17.21
N SER A 110 8.44 -5.88 16.24
CA SER A 110 7.71 -5.80 14.98
C SER A 110 6.56 -6.80 14.92
N ASN A 111 5.52 -6.48 14.16
CA ASN A 111 4.55 -7.47 13.71
C ASN A 111 5.13 -8.27 12.55
N THR A 112 4.82 -9.57 12.52
CA THR A 112 5.20 -10.45 11.42
C THR A 112 4.28 -10.25 10.23
N TYR A 113 4.86 -10.15 9.04
CA TYR A 113 4.14 -10.15 7.77
C TYR A 113 4.64 -11.30 6.90
N ASN A 114 3.71 -12.07 6.33
CA ASN A 114 4.03 -13.14 5.38
C ASN A 114 3.34 -12.85 4.04
N PRO A 115 4.06 -12.34 3.02
CA PRO A 115 3.47 -12.03 1.72
C PRO A 115 2.93 -13.28 1.01
N LEU A 116 3.56 -14.45 1.19
CA LEU A 116 3.12 -15.71 0.57
C LEU A 116 1.75 -16.19 1.07
N ALA A 117 1.33 -15.73 2.25
CA ALA A 117 0.00 -16.02 2.76
C ALA A 117 -1.11 -15.40 1.88
N TYR A 118 -0.80 -14.33 1.16
CA TYR A 118 -1.77 -13.56 0.38
C TYR A 118 -1.76 -13.89 -1.12
N LEU A 119 -0.74 -14.58 -1.63
CA LEU A 119 -0.64 -14.97 -3.05
C LEU A 119 -1.53 -16.16 -3.36
N ASN A 120 -2.69 -16.01 -3.99
CA ASN A 120 -3.60 -17.15 -4.21
C ASN A 120 -3.63 -17.59 -5.67
N ASP A 121 -3.51 -16.63 -6.58
CA ASP A 121 -3.59 -16.89 -8.01
C ASP A 121 -2.19 -17.09 -8.60
N PRO A 122 -2.03 -17.92 -9.66
CA PRO A 122 -0.76 -18.08 -10.35
C PRO A 122 -0.10 -16.76 -10.76
N LEU A 123 -0.93 -15.78 -11.15
CA LEU A 123 -0.47 -14.44 -11.54
C LEU A 123 0.17 -13.67 -10.36
N ASP A 124 -0.31 -13.87 -9.13
CA ASP A 124 0.22 -13.21 -7.94
C ASP A 124 1.69 -13.62 -7.71
N TYR A 125 2.03 -14.88 -7.96
CA TYR A 125 3.40 -15.38 -7.82
C TYR A 125 4.33 -14.80 -8.88
N LEU A 126 3.83 -14.62 -10.11
CA LEU A 126 4.57 -13.97 -11.19
C LEU A 126 4.88 -12.53 -10.81
N GLN A 127 3.86 -11.76 -10.46
CA GLN A 127 4.00 -10.34 -10.08
C GLN A 127 4.86 -10.16 -8.83
N PHE A 128 4.73 -11.05 -7.85
CA PHE A 128 5.53 -10.97 -6.63
C PHE A 128 7.00 -11.28 -6.89
N ALA A 129 7.32 -12.26 -7.75
CA ALA A 129 8.70 -12.55 -8.13
C ALA A 129 9.33 -11.38 -8.90
N ASP A 130 8.62 -10.81 -9.88
CA ASP A 130 9.05 -9.62 -10.62
C ASP A 130 9.27 -8.42 -9.68
N GLN A 131 8.34 -8.19 -8.75
CA GLN A 131 8.47 -7.13 -7.75
C GLN A 131 9.70 -7.33 -6.88
N VAL A 132 10.00 -8.55 -6.42
CA VAL A 132 11.19 -8.83 -5.61
C VAL A 132 12.47 -8.52 -6.38
N ILE A 133 12.61 -9.04 -7.61
CA ILE A 133 13.78 -8.79 -8.46
C ILE A 133 13.95 -7.30 -8.76
N THR A 134 12.86 -6.63 -9.14
CA THR A 134 12.89 -5.21 -9.51
C THR A 134 13.12 -4.29 -8.32
N SER A 135 12.64 -4.66 -7.12
CA SER A 135 12.78 -3.84 -5.91
C SER A 135 14.19 -3.85 -5.30
N ASP A 136 14.97 -4.91 -5.51
CA ASP A 136 16.35 -5.03 -5.06
C ASP A 136 17.31 -4.14 -5.88
N VAL A 137 16.92 -3.81 -7.12
CA VAL A 137 17.67 -2.93 -8.03
C VAL A 137 17.40 -1.45 -7.69
N THR A 138 17.90 -1.02 -6.53
CA THR A 138 18.26 0.38 -6.23
C THR A 138 17.21 1.49 -6.39
N GLY A 139 15.90 1.27 -6.31
CA GLY A 139 14.89 2.37 -6.22
C GLY A 139 14.87 3.39 -7.37
N PHE A 140 15.78 3.25 -8.32
CA PHE A 140 15.86 3.93 -9.58
C PHE A 140 15.39 2.88 -10.58
N HIS A 141 14.26 3.15 -11.21
CA HIS A 141 14.13 2.84 -12.63
C HIS A 141 15.22 3.65 -13.36
N SER A 142 16.50 3.31 -13.16
CA SER A 142 17.52 3.52 -14.16
C SER A 142 16.99 2.68 -15.30
N ALA A 143 16.29 3.36 -16.22
CA ALA A 143 15.74 2.82 -17.44
C ALA A 143 16.69 1.73 -17.89
N LYS A 144 16.27 0.44 -17.77
CA LYS A 144 17.08 -0.76 -17.96
C LYS A 144 18.29 -0.38 -18.78
N ASP A 145 19.45 -0.18 -18.12
CA ASP A 145 20.63 0.23 -18.84
C ASP A 145 20.75 -0.79 -19.95
N SER A 146 20.62 -0.35 -21.20
CA SER A 146 20.27 -1.21 -22.34
C SER A 146 21.42 -2.17 -22.74
N ARG A 147 22.33 -2.36 -21.80
CA ARG A 147 23.57 -3.12 -21.79
C ARG A 147 23.59 -4.20 -20.71
N GLN A 148 22.61 -4.28 -19.80
CA GLN A 148 22.54 -5.34 -18.80
C GLN A 148 21.79 -6.55 -19.36
N ASP A 149 22.43 -7.72 -19.35
CA ASP A 149 21.89 -8.94 -19.92
C ASP A 149 20.62 -9.38 -19.17
N PRO A 150 19.44 -9.43 -19.82
CA PRO A 150 18.18 -9.80 -19.19
C PRO A 150 18.14 -11.26 -18.73
N PHE A 151 19.12 -12.08 -19.14
CA PHE A 151 19.22 -13.48 -18.73
C PHE A 151 19.18 -13.65 -17.21
N TRP A 152 19.97 -12.88 -16.47
CA TRP A 152 20.10 -13.06 -15.01
C TRP A 152 18.82 -12.70 -14.27
N ASP A 153 18.17 -11.61 -14.67
CA ASP A 153 16.90 -11.18 -14.09
C ASP A 153 15.79 -12.18 -14.42
N THR A 154 15.67 -12.60 -15.68
CA THR A 154 14.64 -13.54 -16.13
C THR A 154 14.83 -14.93 -15.51
N ALA A 155 16.06 -15.41 -15.40
CA ALA A 155 16.37 -16.69 -14.77
C ALA A 155 16.08 -16.65 -13.25
N ALA A 156 16.42 -15.56 -12.57
CA ALA A 156 16.13 -15.39 -11.15
C ALA A 156 14.62 -15.29 -10.89
N GLU A 157 13.89 -14.53 -11.72
CA GLU A 157 12.43 -14.38 -11.63
C GLU A 157 11.73 -15.73 -11.80
N THR A 158 12.05 -16.47 -12.87
CA THR A 158 11.45 -17.79 -13.13
C THR A 158 11.77 -18.79 -12.03
N LEU A 159 12.99 -18.76 -11.46
CA LEU A 159 13.35 -19.59 -10.32
C LEU A 159 12.51 -19.26 -9.08
N LEU A 160 12.38 -17.98 -8.74
CA LEU A 160 11.59 -17.52 -7.58
C LEU A 160 10.12 -17.89 -7.72
N GLN A 161 9.53 -17.71 -8.90
CA GLN A 161 8.15 -18.10 -9.20
C GLN A 161 7.91 -19.59 -8.87
N HIS A 162 8.75 -20.47 -9.41
CA HIS A 162 8.62 -21.92 -9.17
C HIS A 162 8.85 -22.29 -7.71
N LEU A 163 9.79 -21.62 -7.04
CA LEU A 163 10.07 -21.84 -5.62
C LEU A 163 8.87 -21.46 -4.75
N PHE A 164 8.26 -20.29 -4.96
CA PHE A 164 7.10 -19.85 -4.19
C PHE A 164 5.90 -20.77 -4.37
N ILE A 165 5.62 -21.18 -5.61
CA ILE A 165 4.54 -22.14 -5.92
C ILE A 165 4.81 -23.48 -5.24
N SER A 166 6.04 -24.00 -5.35
CA SER A 166 6.44 -25.28 -4.74
C SER A 166 6.29 -25.24 -3.22
N LEU A 167 6.78 -24.18 -2.57
CA LEU A 167 6.66 -23.97 -1.12
C LEU A 167 5.21 -23.90 -0.67
N LYS A 168 4.36 -23.14 -1.37
CA LYS A 168 2.94 -23.02 -1.03
C LYS A 168 2.22 -24.36 -1.17
N ASN A 169 2.46 -25.08 -2.27
CA ASN A 169 1.88 -26.41 -2.50
C ASN A 169 2.34 -27.42 -1.44
N PHE A 170 3.63 -27.42 -1.09
CA PHE A 170 4.19 -28.30 -0.07
C PHE A 170 3.61 -28.01 1.32
N CYS A 171 3.59 -26.74 1.74
CA CYS A 171 3.04 -26.32 3.03
C CYS A 171 1.53 -26.60 3.14
N LEU A 172 0.76 -26.38 2.08
CA LEU A 172 -0.67 -26.74 2.07
C LEU A 172 -0.89 -28.24 2.13
N LYS A 173 -0.04 -29.04 1.48
CA LYS A 173 -0.12 -30.50 1.52
C LYS A 173 0.19 -31.04 2.92
N ILE A 174 1.23 -30.51 3.56
CA ILE A 174 1.56 -30.81 4.96
C ILE A 174 0.40 -30.41 5.87
N SER A 175 -0.08 -29.18 5.79
CA SER A 175 -1.18 -28.70 6.63
C SER A 175 -2.44 -29.56 6.49
N LYS A 176 -2.77 -30.02 5.28
CA LYS A 176 -3.91 -30.93 5.03
C LYS A 176 -3.68 -32.32 5.61
N ILE A 177 -2.46 -32.87 5.50
CA ILE A 177 -2.09 -34.15 6.11
C ILE A 177 -2.19 -34.07 7.64
N TRP A 178 -1.66 -33.00 8.25
CA TRP A 178 -1.75 -32.80 9.70
C TRP A 178 -3.20 -32.57 10.18
N ALA A 179 -4.01 -31.80 9.43
CA ALA A 179 -5.43 -31.64 9.73
C ALA A 179 -6.21 -32.96 9.62
N MET A 180 -5.86 -33.81 8.65
CA MET A 180 -6.43 -35.15 8.48
C MET A 180 -6.01 -36.12 9.59
N LEU A 181 -4.75 -36.06 10.05
CA LEU A 181 -4.22 -36.94 11.10
C LEU A 181 -4.67 -36.55 12.52
N ILE A 182 -4.92 -35.27 12.78
CA ILE A 182 -5.28 -34.77 14.12
C ILE A 182 -6.80 -34.54 14.27
N GLY A 183 -7.59 -34.62 13.19
CA GLY A 183 -9.06 -34.49 13.25
C GLY A 183 -9.54 -33.11 13.72
N GLY A 184 -8.67 -32.10 13.71
CA GLY A 184 -8.95 -30.75 14.19
C GLY A 184 -8.87 -29.73 13.07
N SER A 185 -9.96 -28.99 12.86
CA SER A 185 -9.98 -27.79 12.00
C SER A 185 -8.97 -26.77 12.53
N ILE A 186 -7.78 -26.71 11.92
CA ILE A 186 -6.85 -25.60 12.09
C ILE A 186 -7.50 -24.37 11.43
N CYS A 187 -8.18 -23.59 12.25
CA CYS A 187 -8.73 -22.30 11.88
C CYS A 187 -7.55 -21.32 11.80
N LEU A 188 -7.02 -21.12 10.58
CA LEU A 188 -6.14 -19.98 10.29
C LEU A 188 -6.97 -18.72 10.51
N THR A 189 -6.74 -18.06 11.64
CA THR A 189 -7.55 -16.96 12.16
C THR A 189 -7.67 -15.81 11.15
N ARG A 190 -8.90 -15.59 10.66
CA ARG A 190 -9.32 -14.36 9.97
C ARG A 190 -9.37 -13.24 11.02
N ARG A 191 -8.51 -12.21 10.90
CA ARG A 191 -8.61 -11.01 11.77
C ARG A 191 -9.56 -9.96 11.16
N PRO A 192 -10.29 -9.18 11.99
CA PRO A 192 -11.36 -8.28 11.53
C PRO A 192 -10.85 -6.96 10.93
N LYS A 193 -11.79 -6.23 10.31
CA LYS A 193 -11.65 -4.99 9.53
C LYS A 193 -11.16 -3.81 10.39
N ALA A 194 -10.37 -2.94 9.74
CA ALA A 194 -9.66 -1.74 10.24
C ALA A 194 -8.33 -2.03 10.97
N SER A 195 -7.24 -1.99 10.19
CA SER A 195 -5.87 -1.98 10.67
C SER A 195 -5.16 -0.78 10.06
N VAL A 196 -4.42 -0.06 10.89
CA VAL A 196 -3.44 0.92 10.44
C VAL A 196 -2.07 0.24 10.49
N MET A 197 -1.36 0.24 9.36
CA MET A 197 -0.01 -0.32 9.26
C MET A 197 0.96 0.86 9.22
N LEU A 198 1.68 1.08 10.32
CA LEU A 198 2.74 2.09 10.45
C LEU A 198 4.12 1.45 10.35
#